data_AF-A0A430VQ72-F1
#
_entry.id   AF-A0A430VQ72-F1
#
_cell.length_a   1.000
_cell.length_b   1.000
_cell.length_c   1.000
_cell.angle_alpha   90.00
_cell.angle_beta   90.00
_cell.angle_gamma   90.00
#
_symmetry.space_group_name_H-M   'P 1'
#
loop_
_entity.id
_entity.type
_entity.pdbx_description
1 polymer ?
#
loop_
_entity_poly.entity_id
_entity_poly.type
_entity_poly.pdbx_seq_one_letter_code
_entity_poly.pdbx_strand_id
1 'polypeptide(L)' 'MCELGERLRRAREEKGLSLKEASARLALKVKVLEALEACRFEELPEPALTRGYLRRYALLLGLDPEPLLALYPLAPT' A
#
# COMPACT_ATOMS: atom_id res chain seq x y z
N MET A 1 3.38 -12.76 -5.19
CA MET A 1 3.39 -11.32 -4.86
C MET A 1 3.29 -10.57 -6.18
N CYS A 2 2.53 -9.48 -6.25
CA CYS A 2 2.37 -8.71 -7.48
C CYS A 2 3.32 -7.50 -7.49
N GLU A 3 3.55 -6.90 -8.66
CA GLU A 3 4.47 -5.77 -8.83
C GLU A 3 4.19 -4.61 -7.84
N LEU A 4 2.92 -4.27 -7.62
CA LEU A 4 2.51 -3.24 -6.66
C LEU A 4 3.04 -3.53 -5.25
N GLY A 5 2.79 -4.75 -4.76
CA GLY A 5 3.16 -5.16 -3.41
C GLY A 5 4.67 -5.21 -3.22
N GLU A 6 5.40 -5.71 -4.21
CA GLU A 6 6.87 -5.74 -4.20
C GLU A 6 7.48 -4.34 -4.14
N ARG A 7 6.96 -3.40 -4.95
CA ARG A 7 7.43 -2.01 -4.97
C ARG A 7 7.21 -1.30 -3.63
N LEU A 8 6.03 -1.48 -3.03
CA LEU A 8 5.71 -0.92 -1.71
C LEU A 8 6.61 -1.50 -0.63
N ARG A 9 6.73 -2.83 -0.58
CA ARG A 9 7.54 -3.52 0.42
C ARG A 9 8.99 -3.10 0.34
N ARG A 10 9.57 -3.11 -0.87
CA ARG A 10 10.95 -2.72 -1.11
C ARG A 10 11.22 -1.28 -0.67
N ALA A 11 10.38 -0.33 -1.08
CA ALA A 11 10.56 1.08 -0.70
C ALA A 11 10.40 1.30 0.82
N ARG A 12 9.51 0.55 1.49
CA ARG A 12 9.39 0.56 2.95
C ARG A 12 10.68 0.07 3.61
N GLU A 13 11.21 -1.06 3.15
CA GLU A 13 12.42 -1.68 3.69
C GLU A 13 13.67 -0.82 3.41
N GLU A 14 13.79 -0.19 2.24
CA GLU A 14 14.87 0.75 1.90
C GLU A 14 14.86 2.00 2.79
N LYS A 15 13.69 2.43 3.26
CA LYS A 15 13.56 3.50 4.27
C LYS A 15 13.77 3.04 5.71
N GLY A 16 14.00 1.74 5.94
CA GLY A 16 14.14 1.17 7.28
C GLY A 16 12.86 1.23 8.12
N LEU A 17 11.69 1.34 7.48
CA LEU A 17 10.41 1.42 8.19
C LEU A 17 9.84 0.02 8.43
N SER A 18 9.39 -0.24 9.65
CA SER A 18 8.50 -1.37 9.92
C SER A 18 7.06 -1.06 9.46
N LEU A 19 6.27 -2.10 9.22
CA LEU A 19 4.84 -1.95 8.95
C LEU A 19 4.11 -1.20 10.09
N LYS A 20 4.53 -1.41 11.35
CA LYS A 20 3.95 -0.72 12.52
C LYS A 20 4.23 0.77 12.51
N GLU A 21 5.45 1.18 12.18
CA GLU A 21 5.80 2.60 12.08
C GLU A 21 5.09 3.28 10.92
N ALA A 22 5.03 2.65 9.74
CA ALA A 22 4.30 3.18 8.60
C ALA A 22 2.80 3.30 8.91
N SER A 23 2.21 2.28 9.56
CA SER A 23 0.84 2.25 10.03
C SER A 23 0.54 3.41 10.99
N ALA A 24 1.42 3.64 11.98
CA ALA A 24 1.28 4.73 12.94
C ALA A 24 1.33 6.11 12.26
N ARG A 25 2.29 6.33 11.35
CA ARG A 25 2.43 7.60 10.60
C ARG A 25 1.23 7.90 9.70
N LEU A 26 0.58 6.86 9.16
CA LEU A 26 -0.59 7.00 8.29
C LEU A 26 -1.92 6.96 9.05
N ALA A 27 -1.92 6.68 10.34
CA ALA A 27 -3.12 6.37 11.12
C ALA A 27 -3.98 5.28 10.44
N LEU A 28 -3.33 4.24 9.92
CA LEU A 28 -3.98 3.09 9.27
C LEU A 28 -3.74 1.84 10.10
N LYS A 29 -4.62 0.82 9.96
CA LYS A 29 -4.37 -0.50 10.55
C LYS A 29 -3.18 -1.16 9.84
N VAL A 30 -2.28 -1.80 10.59
CA VAL A 30 -1.15 -2.57 10.03
C VAL A 30 -1.60 -3.55 8.93
N LYS A 31 -2.75 -4.22 9.15
CA LYS A 31 -3.34 -5.17 8.19
C LYS A 31 -3.59 -4.57 6.80
N VAL A 32 -3.89 -3.27 6.70
CA VAL A 32 -4.11 -2.60 5.40
C VAL A 32 -2.80 -2.52 4.62
N LEU A 33 -1.70 -2.14 5.28
CA LEU A 33 -0.39 -2.05 4.64
C LEU A 33 0.14 -3.44 4.28
N GLU A 34 -0.06 -4.41 5.16
CA GLU A 34 0.31 -5.80 4.92
C GLU A 34 -0.44 -6.39 3.71
N ALA A 35 -1.76 -6.17 3.62
CA ALA A 35 -2.58 -6.61 2.50
C ALA A 35 -2.17 -5.95 1.18
N LEU A 36 -1.82 -4.66 1.19
CA LEU A 36 -1.27 -3.97 0.02
C LEU A 36 0.08 -4.57 -0.43
N GLU A 37 1.01 -4.83 0.50
CA GLU A 37 2.31 -5.44 0.20
C GLU A 37 2.20 -6.91 -0.24
N ALA A 38 1.19 -7.63 0.24
CA ALA A 38 0.93 -9.02 -0.13
C ALA A 38 0.00 -9.17 -1.34
N CYS A 39 -0.54 -8.06 -1.87
CA CYS A 39 -1.55 -8.04 -2.92
C CYS A 39 -2.83 -8.82 -2.58
N ARG A 40 -3.21 -8.84 -1.30
CA ARG A 40 -4.48 -9.42 -0.80
C ARG A 40 -5.58 -8.35 -0.84
N PHE A 41 -5.96 -7.95 -2.05
CA PHE A 41 -6.89 -6.84 -2.25
C PHE A 41 -8.31 -7.12 -1.75
N GLU A 42 -8.67 -8.39 -1.64
CA GLU A 42 -9.91 -8.90 -1.04
C GLU A 42 -10.00 -8.63 0.46
N GLU A 43 -8.88 -8.43 1.16
CA GLU A 43 -8.84 -8.08 2.59
C GLU A 43 -8.95 -6.57 2.84
N LEU A 44 -8.95 -5.76 1.78
CA LEU A 44 -8.94 -4.31 1.87
C LEU A 44 -10.37 -3.75 1.89
N PRO A 45 -10.57 -2.55 2.46
CA PRO A 45 -11.83 -1.83 2.33
C PRO A 45 -12.17 -1.49 0.88
N GLU A 46 -13.32 -0.85 0.67
CA GLU A 46 -13.80 -0.45 -0.66
C GLU A 46 -12.69 0.18 -1.53
N PRO A 47 -12.63 -0.15 -2.84
CA PRO A 47 -11.54 0.26 -3.72
C PRO A 47 -11.27 1.77 -3.71
N ALA A 48 -12.30 2.60 -3.64
CA ALA A 48 -12.15 4.05 -3.58
C ALA A 48 -11.36 4.51 -2.33
N LEU A 49 -11.66 3.92 -1.18
CA LEU A 49 -10.99 4.20 0.08
C LEU A 49 -9.54 3.68 0.06
N THR A 50 -9.35 2.46 -0.44
CA THR A 50 -8.04 1.83 -0.56
C THR A 50 -7.10 2.58 -1.50
N ARG A 51 -7.60 3.14 -2.60
CA ARG A 51 -6.81 4.03 -3.49
C ARG A 51 -6.30 5.27 -2.74
N GLY A 52 -7.10 5.83 -1.83
CA GLY A 52 -6.67 6.91 -0.95
C GLY A 52 -5.52 6.49 -0.01
N TYR A 53 -5.61 5.29 0.57
CA TYR A 53 -4.55 4.74 1.42
C TYR A 53 -3.28 4.45 0.65
N LEU A 54 -3.40 3.84 -0.53
CA LEU A 54 -2.28 3.54 -1.41
C LEU A 54 -1.54 4.82 -1.81
N ARG A 55 -2.27 5.89 -2.19
CA ARG A 55 -1.65 7.19 -2.48
C ARG A 55 -0.86 7.73 -1.30
N ARG A 56 -1.45 7.75 -0.10
CA ARG A 56 -0.77 8.23 1.12
C ARG A 56 0.46 7.38 1.46
N TYR A 57 0.37 6.07 1.26
CA TYR A 57 1.47 5.17 1.53
C TYR A 57 2.63 5.37 0.54
N ALA A 58 2.33 5.47 -0.76
CA ALA A 58 3.32 5.80 -1.79
C ALA A 58 4.07 7.10 -1.45
N LEU A 59 3.36 8.16 -1.08
CA LEU A 59 3.96 9.43 -0.67
C LEU A 59 4.85 9.30 0.57
N LEU A 60 4.43 8.55 1.59
CA LEU A 60 5.28 8.25 2.76
C LEU A 60 6.56 7.52 2.35
N LEU A 61 6.46 6.62 1.38
CA LEU A 61 7.57 5.85 0.83
C LEU A 61 8.40 6.62 -0.20
N GLY A 62 8.06 7.88 -0.50
CA GLY A 62 8.76 8.69 -1.51
C GLY A 62 8.63 8.15 -2.93
N LEU A 63 7.58 7.36 -3.19
CA LEU A 63 7.24 6.84 -4.50
C LEU A 63 6.22 7.75 -5.19
N ASP A 64 6.25 7.75 -6.53
CA ASP A 64 5.16 8.33 -7.33
C ASP A 64 3.88 7.47 -7.18
N PRO A 65 2.76 8.03 -6.71
CA PRO A 65 1.51 7.30 -6.55
C PRO A 65 0.89 6.84 -7.86
N GLU A 66 1.02 7.58 -8.96
CA GLU A 66 0.21 7.34 -10.17
C GLU A 66 0.52 5.98 -10.83
N PRO A 67 1.79 5.57 -11.00
CA PRO A 67 2.11 4.22 -11.48
C PRO A 67 1.59 3.11 -10.56
N LEU A 68 1.59 3.34 -9.23
CA LEU A 68 1.12 2.35 -8.26
C LEU A 68 -0.41 2.22 -8.28
N LEU A 69 -1.12 3.34 -8.45
CA LEU A 69 -2.58 3.38 -8.57
C LEU A 69 -3.09 2.72 -9.87
N ALA A 70 -2.27 2.70 -10.92
CA ALA A 70 -2.55 1.99 -12.16
C ALA A 70 -2.40 0.45 -12.01
N LEU A 71 -1.50 0.00 -11.12
CA LEU A 71 -1.32 -1.42 -10.78
C LEU A 71 -2.39 -1.96 -9.81
N TYR A 72 -3.12 -1.06 -9.13
CA TYR A 72 -4.18 -1.46 -8.21
C TYR A 72 -5.47 -1.80 -8.98
N PRO A 73 -6.08 -2.98 -8.76
CA PRO A 73 -7.23 -3.43 -9.53
C PRO A 73 -8.44 -2.50 -9.38
N LEU A 74 -9.16 -2.29 -10.48
CA LEU A 74 -10.33 -1.40 -10.55
C LEU A 74 -11.57 -1.99 -9.84
N ALA A 75 -11.60 -3.30 -9.61
CA ALA A 75 -12.59 -4.00 -8.79
C ALA A 75 -12.00 -5.33 -8.26
N PRO A 76 -12.26 -5.72 -7.00
CA PRO A 76 -12.06 -7.11 -6.58
C PRO A 76 -13.12 -7.96 -7.29
N THR A 77 -12.69 -8.87 -8.15
CA THR A 77 -13.52 -10.00 -8.64
C THR A 77 -13.64 -11.08 -7.59
#